data_AF-A0A0C9TTM9-F1
#
_entry.id   AF-A0A0C9TTM9-F1
#
_cell.length_a   1.000
_cell.length_b   1.000
_cell.length_c   1.000
_cell.angle_alpha   90.00
_cell.angle_beta   90.00
_cell.angle_gamma   90.00
#
_symmetry.space_group_name_H-M   'P 1'
#
loop_
_entity.id
_entity.type
_entity.pdbx_description
1 polymer ?
#
loop_
_entity_poly.entity_id
_entity_poly.type
_entity_poly.pdbx_seq_one_letter_code
_entity_poly.pdbx_strand_id
1 'polypeptide(L)' 'RYKVRIVAQGFTQKEGIDYQEVFAPVANLDSVRTLIALAAKHDLELDQMDV' A
#
# COMPACT_ATOMS: atom_id res chain seq x y z
N ARG A 1 3.90 33.88 -7.38
CA ARG A 1 4.07 32.50 -7.92
C ARG A 1 3.61 31.53 -6.85
N TYR A 2 2.30 31.30 -6.75
CA TYR A 2 1.70 30.50 -5.69
C TYR A 2 1.80 29.02 -6.06
N LYS A 3 2.60 28.23 -5.34
CA LYS A 3 2.62 26.77 -5.48
C LYS A 3 1.52 26.21 -4.57
N VAL A 4 0.45 25.68 -5.18
CA VAL A 4 -0.54 24.89 -4.45
C VAL A 4 0.02 23.49 -4.25
N ARG A 5 -0.01 22.99 -3.00
CA ARG A 5 0.18 21.57 -2.68
C ARG A 5 -1.20 20.91 -2.69
N ILE A 6 -1.41 20.01 -3.65
CA ILE A 6 -2.56 19.12 -3.65
C ILE A 6 -2.16 17.91 -2.83
N VAL A 7 -2.80 17.73 -1.68
CA VAL A 7 -2.66 16.51 -0.85
C VAL A 7 -3.93 15.71 -1.06
N ALA A 8 -3.80 14.48 -1.56
CA ALA A 8 -4.93 13.56 -1.62
C ALA A 8 -5.27 13.12 -0.19
N GLN A 9 -6.30 13.73 0.39
CA GLN A 9 -6.83 13.34 1.68
C GLN A 9 -7.63 12.04 1.52
N GLY A 10 -6.95 10.91 1.61
CA GLY A 10 -7.54 9.57 1.49
C GLY A 10 -8.24 9.12 2.76
N PHE A 11 -9.38 9.73 3.10
CA PHE A 11 -10.29 9.17 4.11
C PHE A 11 -11.48 8.51 3.44
N THR A 12 -11.23 7.39 2.76
CA THR A 12 -12.29 6.52 2.21
C THR A 12 -12.74 5.42 3.18
N GLN A 13 -12.11 5.34 4.36
CA GLN A 13 -12.45 4.33 5.37
C GLN A 13 -13.84 4.62 5.96
N LYS A 14 -14.70 3.62 5.97
CA LYS A 14 -16.04 3.69 6.56
C LYS A 14 -16.05 3.03 7.93
N GLU A 15 -16.44 3.80 8.95
CA GLU A 15 -16.61 3.33 10.32
C GLU A 15 -17.48 2.06 10.37
N GLY A 16 -16.96 1.00 11.01
CA GLY A 16 -17.63 -0.29 11.12
C GLY A 16 -17.43 -1.28 9.96
N ILE A 17 -16.86 -0.85 8.82
CA ILE A 17 -16.45 -1.76 7.72
C ILE A 17 -14.93 -1.94 7.75
N ASP A 18 -14.19 -0.83 7.72
CA ASP A 18 -12.72 -0.83 7.67
C ASP A 18 -12.07 -0.64 9.06
N TYR A 19 -12.87 -0.38 10.09
CA TYR A 19 -12.40 -0.07 11.45
C TYR A 19 -12.44 -1.26 12.41
N GLN A 20 -13.20 -2.31 12.09
CA GLN A 20 -13.28 -3.51 12.94
C GLN A 20 -12.08 -4.44 12.72
N GLU A 21 -11.52 -4.46 11.52
CA GLU A 21 -10.22 -5.07 11.24
C GLU A 21 -9.19 -3.95 11.24
N VAL A 22 -8.32 -3.95 12.25
CA VAL A 22 -7.18 -3.03 12.31
C VAL A 22 -6.21 -3.41 11.18
N PHE A 23 -6.49 -2.94 9.96
CA PHE A 23 -5.48 -2.87 8.92
C PHE A 23 -4.55 -1.72 9.28
N ALA A 24 -3.72 -1.92 10.30
CA ALA A 24 -2.41 -1.30 10.25
C ALA A 24 -1.80 -1.73 8.90
N PRO A 25 -1.23 -0.83 8.10
CA PRO A 25 -0.60 -1.18 6.83
C PRO A 25 0.72 -1.90 7.09
N VAL A 26 0.67 -2.97 7.87
CA VAL A 26 1.76 -3.88 8.12
C VAL A 26 1.57 -5.00 7.11
N ALA A 27 2.32 -4.92 6.02
CA ALA A 27 2.33 -5.98 5.04
C ALA A 27 2.72 -7.29 5.75
N ASN A 28 1.84 -8.30 5.69
CA ASN A 28 2.16 -9.64 6.18
C ASN A 28 3.35 -10.19 5.36
N LEU A 29 4.36 -10.72 6.04
CA LEU A 29 5.54 -11.32 5.41
C LEU A 29 5.19 -12.43 4.42
N ASP A 30 4.12 -13.20 4.66
CA ASP A 30 3.68 -14.24 3.73
C ASP A 30 3.14 -13.64 2.43
N SER A 31 2.40 -12.52 2.52
CA SER A 31 1.95 -11.77 1.36
C SER A 31 3.11 -11.17 0.59
N VAL A 32 4.11 -10.61 1.30
CA VAL A 32 5.34 -10.07 0.68
C VAL A 32 6.12 -11.16 -0.05
N ARG A 33 6.32 -12.33 0.57
CA ARG A 33 6.99 -13.48 -0.06
C ARG A 33 6.25 -13.96 -1.30
N THR A 34 4.92 -14.00 -1.25
CA THR A 34 4.08 -14.38 -2.39
C THR A 34 4.25 -13.40 -3.55
N LEU A 35 4.26 -12.10 -3.26
CA LEU A 35 4.49 -11.06 -4.28
C LEU A 35 5.89 -11.17 -4.91
N ILE A 36 6.94 -11.38 -4.10
CA ILE A 36 8.30 -11.58 -4.61
C ILE A 36 8.39 -12.84 -5.48
N ALA A 37 7.79 -13.95 -5.05
CA ALA A 37 7.77 -15.19 -5.83
C ALA A 37 7.06 -15.02 -7.18
N LEU A 38 5.98 -14.24 -7.20
CA LEU A 38 5.27 -13.90 -8.43
C LEU A 38 6.11 -13.02 -9.34
N ALA A 39 6.76 -11.98 -8.81
CA ALA A 39 7.66 -11.12 -9.58
C ALA A 39 8.80 -11.93 -10.22
N ALA A 40 9.45 -12.81 -9.45
CA ALA A 40 10.50 -13.69 -9.95
C ALA A 40 10.00 -14.66 -11.04
N LYS A 41 8.79 -15.21 -10.88
CA LYS A 41 8.19 -16.11 -11.89
C LYS A 41 7.94 -15.40 -13.23
N HIS A 42 7.62 -14.11 -13.16
CA HIS A 42 7.26 -13.30 -14.34
C HIS A 42 8.41 -12.41 -14.83
N ASP A 43 9.61 -12.56 -14.26
CA ASP A 43 10.80 -11.75 -14.56
C ASP A 43 10.53 -10.24 -14.46
N LEU A 44 9.79 -9.84 -13.41
CA LEU A 44 9.40 -8.46 -13.17
C LEU A 44 10.40 -7.76 -12.23
N GLU A 45 10.65 -6.48 -12.52
CA GLU A 45 11.43 -5.61 -11.66
C GLU A 45 10.58 -5.10 -10.47
N LEU A 46 11.15 -5.14 -9.28
CA LEU A 46 10.50 -4.74 -8.03
C LEU A 46 11.17 -3.46 -7.51
N ASP A 47 10.44 -2.35 -7.56
CA ASP A 47 10.87 -1.07 -7.01
C ASP A 47 10.13 -0.78 -5.70
N GLN A 48 10.88 -0.36 -4.68
CA GLN A 48 10.31 0.13 -3.42
C GLN A 48 10.27 1.66 -3.45
N MET A 49 9.07 2.24 -3.32
CA MET A 49 8.92 3.67 -3.06
C MET A 49 8.86 3.90 -1.55
N ASP A 50 9.82 4.66 -1.02
CA ASP A 50 9.79 5.19 0.34
C ASP A 50 8.97 6.50 0.36
N VAL A 51 8.21 6.75 1.45
CA VAL A 51 7.22 7.86 1.54
C VAL A 51 7.61 8.91 2.57
#